data_AF-A0A932MGJ7-F1
#
_entry.id   AF-A0A932MGJ7-F1
#
_cell.length_a   1.000
_cell.length_b   1.000
_cell.length_c   1.000
_cell.angle_alpha   90.00
_cell.angle_beta   90.00
_cell.angle_gamma   90.00
#
_symmetry.space_group_name_H-M   'P 1'
#
loop_
_entity.id
_entity.type
_entity.pdbx_description
1 polymer ?
#
loop_
_entity_poly.entity_id
_entity_poly.type
_entity_poly.pdbx_seq_one_letter_code
_entity_poly.pdbx_strand_id
1 'polypeptide(L)' 'LADVALHTMARETAYRRESLSSRIAAMAIVDVLYVGVGVRHHREVVKNIKKIRHAILRTRI' A
#
# COMPACT_ATOMS: atom_id res chain seq x y z
N LEU A 1 20.21 1.03 -12.60
CA LEU A 1 19.47 2.29 -12.39
C LEU A 1 17.99 2.02 -12.60
N ALA A 2 17.11 2.63 -11.81
CA ALA A 2 15.66 2.52 -11.99
C ALA A 2 15.15 3.62 -12.94
N ASP A 3 14.13 3.32 -13.74
CA ASP A 3 13.51 4.30 -14.66
C ASP A 3 12.72 5.37 -13.91
N VAL A 4 12.16 5.02 -12.75
CA VAL A 4 11.46 5.94 -11.84
C VAL A 4 11.90 5.64 -10.42
N ALA A 5 12.48 6.64 -9.74
CA ALA A 5 12.85 6.56 -8.33
C ALA A 5 11.97 7.52 -7.52
N LEU A 6 11.32 7.01 -6.48
CA LEU A 6 10.49 7.79 -5.57
C LEU A 6 11.23 7.93 -4.24
N HIS A 7 11.30 9.16 -3.74
CA HIS A 7 12.04 9.51 -2.53
C HIS A 7 11.08 10.03 -1.47
N THR A 8 11.42 9.74 -0.21
CA THR A 8 10.71 10.27 0.95
C THR A 8 11.66 11.07 1.82
N MET A 9 11.10 11.98 2.59
CA MET A 9 11.81 12.70 3.63
C MET A 9 11.00 12.61 4.90
N ALA A 10 11.67 12.26 5.99
CA ALA A 10 11.05 12.16 7.29
C ALA A 10 12.04 12.60 8.37
N ARG A 11 11.53 13.25 9.41
CA ARG A 11 12.31 13.58 10.60
C ARG A 11 12.25 12.41 11.56
N GLU A 12 13.41 11.86 11.88
CA GLU A 12 13.52 10.87 12.94
C GLU A 12 13.55 11.55 14.31
N THR A 13 12.94 10.88 15.30
CA THR A 13 12.99 11.30 16.70
C THR A 13 13.77 10.26 17.50
N ALA A 14 14.53 10.71 18.50
CA ALA A 14 15.36 9.81 19.30
C ALA A 14 14.56 8.82 20.18
N TYR A 15 13.23 8.99 20.27
CA TYR A 15 12.35 8.19 21.11
C TYR A 15 12.30 6.71 20.69
N ARG A 16 12.50 6.40 19.39
CA ARG A 16 12.68 5.02 18.88
C ARG A 16 13.65 5.01 17.70
N ARG A 17 14.74 4.25 17.81
CA ARG A 17 15.85 4.20 16.83
C ARG A 17 15.56 3.40 15.54
N GLU A 18 14.32 3.00 15.29
CA GLU A 18 13.95 2.04 14.23
C GLU A 18 13.56 2.69 12.88
N SER A 19 13.97 3.93 12.62
CA SER A 19 13.62 4.70 11.41
C SER A 19 12.10 4.74 11.11
N LEU A 20 11.28 4.83 12.17
CA LEU A 20 9.83 4.65 12.07
C LEU A 20 9.19 5.71 11.16
N SER A 21 9.61 6.96 11.28
CA SER A 21 9.06 8.06 10.48
C SER A 21 9.36 7.86 8.99
N SER A 22 10.59 7.46 8.66
CA SER A 22 11.00 7.18 7.28
C SER A 22 10.22 6.01 6.69
N ARG A 23 9.96 4.96 7.48
CA ARG A 23 9.14 3.81 7.04
C ARG A 23 7.69 4.21 6.79
N ILE A 24 7.09 5.03 7.65
CA ILE A 24 5.73 5.55 7.44
C ILE A 24 5.67 6.37 6.15
N ALA A 25 6.64 7.26 5.92
CA ALA A 25 6.69 8.05 4.69
C ALA A 25 6.81 7.16 3.44
N ALA A 26 7.61 6.10 3.50
CA ALA A 26 7.71 5.12 2.41
C ALA A 26 6.41 4.33 2.19
N MET A 27 5.72 3.92 3.26
CA MET A 27 4.41 3.25 3.15
C MET A 27 3.34 4.17 2.55
N ALA A 28 3.34 5.45 2.88
CA ALA A 28 2.40 6.41 2.31
C ALA A 28 2.51 6.52 0.78
N ILE A 29 3.73 6.43 0.23
CA ILE A 29 3.92 6.35 -1.23
C ILE A 29 3.23 5.11 -1.80
N VAL A 30 3.39 3.96 -1.16
CA VAL A 30 2.76 2.70 -1.60
C VAL A 30 1.24 2.82 -1.57
N ASP A 31 0.67 3.40 -0.51
CA ASP A 31 -0.78 3.58 -0.38
C ASP A 31 -1.35 4.47 -1.50
N VAL A 32 -0.68 5.60 -1.79
CA VAL A 32 -1.10 6.51 -2.87
C VAL A 32 -1.04 5.81 -4.22
N LEU A 33 0.04 5.08 -4.51
CA LEU A 33 0.15 4.33 -5.77
C LEU A 33 -0.91 3.23 -5.87
N TYR A 34 -1.14 2.48 -4.78
CA TYR A 34 -2.14 1.42 -4.73
C TYR A 34 -3.54 1.97 -5.04
N VAL A 35 -3.93 3.07 -4.39
CA VAL A 35 -5.24 3.71 -4.64
C VAL A 35 -5.29 4.31 -6.05
N GLY A 36 -4.25 5.01 -6.49
CA GLY A 36 -4.21 5.64 -7.82
C GLY A 36 -4.35 4.63 -8.95
N VAL A 37 -3.61 3.51 -8.88
CA VAL A 37 -3.76 2.39 -9.81
C VAL A 37 -5.16 1.77 -9.67
N GLY A 38 -5.64 1.58 -8.44
CA GLY A 38 -6.96 1.02 -8.19
C GLY A 38 -8.11 1.83 -8.80
N VAL A 39 -8.05 3.16 -8.75
CA VAL A 39 -9.02 4.06 -9.39
C VAL A 39 -8.99 3.89 -10.92
N ARG A 40 -7.81 3.80 -11.52
CA ARG A 40 -7.65 3.58 -12.97
C ARG A 40 -8.16 2.19 -13.41
N HIS A 41 -8.05 1.19 -12.54
CA HIS A 41 -8.44 -0.20 -12.79
C HIS A 41 -9.69 -0.65 -12.02
N HIS A 42 -10.65 0.26 -11.81
CA HIS A 42 -11.83 0.04 -10.95
C HIS A 42 -12.54 -1.31 -11.20
N ARG A 43 -12.76 -1.70 -12.46
CA ARG A 43 -13.47 -2.95 -12.79
C ARG A 43 -12.74 -4.20 -12.27
N GLU A 44 -11.43 -4.23 -12.43
CA GLU A 44 -10.57 -5.32 -11.96
C GLU A 44 -10.53 -5.36 -10.43
N VAL A 45 -10.41 -4.20 -9.78
CA VAL A 45 -10.44 -4.08 -8.32
C VAL A 45 -11.74 -4.65 -7.76
N VAL A 46 -12.90 -4.26 -8.30
CA VAL A 46 -14.21 -4.79 -7.86
C VAL A 46 -14.30 -6.30 -8.06
N LYS A 47 -13.82 -6.81 -9.19
CA LYS A 47 -13.80 -8.26 -9.46
C LYS A 47 -12.94 -8.99 -8.43
N ASN A 48 -11.76 -8.45 -8.09
CA ASN A 48 -10.85 -9.06 -7.12
C ASN A 48 -11.42 -9.01 -5.70
N ILE A 49 -12.03 -7.90 -5.29
CA ILE A 49 -12.73 -7.80 -4.00
C ILE A 49 -13.83 -8.85 -3.90
N LYS A 50 -14.62 -9.05 -4.96
CA LYS A 50 -15.63 -10.13 -4.99
C LYS A 50 -14.99 -11.49 -4.77
N LYS A 51 -13.89 -11.83 -5.47
CA LYS A 51 -13.19 -13.11 -5.29
C LYS A 51 -12.73 -13.31 -3.85
N ILE A 52 -12.12 -12.29 -3.24
CA ILE A 52 -11.67 -12.33 -1.85
C ILE A 52 -12.85 -12.61 -0.91
N ARG A 53 -13.98 -11.91 -1.09
CA ARG A 53 -15.19 -12.16 -0.29
C ARG A 53 -15.70 -13.61 -0.43
N HIS A 54 -15.72 -14.16 -1.64
CA HIS A 54 -16.12 -15.55 -1.85
C HIS A 54 -15.17 -16.55 -1.18
N ALA A 55 -13.86 -16.29 -1.21
CA ALA A 55 -12.87 -17.13 -0.54
C ALA A 55 -13.07 -17.12 0.97
N ILE A 56 -13.24 -15.93 1.58
CA ILE A 56 -13.52 -15.79 3.02
C ILE A 56 -14.79 -16.55 3.42
N LEU A 57 -15.86 -16.49 2.61
CA LEU A 57 -17.10 -17.24 2.87
C LEU A 57 -16.89 -18.76 2.78
N ARG A 58 -16.07 -19.23 1.84
CA ARG A 58 -15.76 -20.67 1.69
C ARG A 58 -14.92 -21.23 2.84
N THR A 59 -13.98 -20.46 3.38
CA THR A 59 -13.11 -20.91 4.49
C THR A 59 -13.80 -20.83 5.85
N ARG A 60 -14.98 -20.22 5.94
CA ARG A 60 -15.78 -20.08 7.17
C ARG A 60 -16.67 -21.30 7.48
N ILE A 61 -16.65 -22.31 6.62
CA ILE A 61 -17.33 -23.61 6.76
C ILE A 61 -16.26 -24.64 7.13
#